data_AF-A0A957EYJ2-F1
#
_entry.id   AF-A0A957EYJ2-F1
#
_cell.length_a   1.000
_cell.length_b   1.000
_cell.length_c   1.000
_cell.angle_alpha   90.00
_cell.angle_beta   90.00
_cell.angle_gamma   90.00
#
_symmetry.space_group_name_H-M   'P 1'
#
loop_
_entity.id
_entity.type
_entity.pdbx_description
1 polymer ?
#
loop_
_entity_poly.entity_id
_entity_poly.type
_entity_poly.pdbx_seq_one_letter_code
_entity_poly.pdbx_strand_id
1 'polypeptide(L)'
;MNLHQRLTYLSELIITLTSSPVPTQQFQALADHLPMLFPCDYLGLCLLSPDAPGYFVHSLLGAASGAIPYRLFAPDEGAVGQMLGRNRTLHVP
;
A
#
# COMPACT_ATOMS: atom_id res chain seq x y z
N MET A 1 17.73 -13.03 3.27
CA MET A 1 18.12 -12.36 2.01
C MET A 1 19.31 -11.44 2.27
N ASN A 2 20.37 -11.49 1.46
CA ASN A 2 21.52 -10.59 1.59
C ASN A 2 21.26 -9.22 0.93
N LEU A 3 22.15 -8.24 1.13
CA LEU A 3 21.97 -6.88 0.60
C LEU A 3 21.87 -6.84 -0.93
N HIS A 4 22.73 -7.59 -1.62
CA HIS A 4 22.71 -7.66 -3.09
C HIS A 4 21.36 -8.18 -3.60
N GLN A 5 20.86 -9.28 -3.04
CA GLN A 5 19.55 -9.84 -3.39
C GLN A 5 18.42 -8.85 -3.13
N ARG A 6 18.43 -8.13 -2.00
CA ARG A 6 17.45 -7.06 -1.71
C ARG A 6 17.49 -5.95 -2.75
N LEU A 7 18.69 -5.52 -3.14
CA LEU A 7 18.86 -4.46 -4.14
C LEU A 7 18.39 -4.91 -5.52
N THR A 8 18.79 -6.10 -5.98
CA THR A 8 18.31 -6.69 -7.23
C THR A 8 16.79 -6.75 -7.27
N TYR A 9 16.19 -7.26 -6.21
CA TYR A 9 14.74 -7.39 -6.11
C TYR A 9 14.02 -6.04 -6.11
N LEU A 10 14.54 -5.04 -5.38
CA LEU A 10 14.00 -3.68 -5.40
C LEU A 10 14.13 -3.05 -6.80
N SER A 11 15.24 -3.29 -7.51
CA SER A 11 15.41 -2.82 -8.89
C SER A 11 14.37 -3.45 -9.82
N GLU A 12 14.14 -4.75 -9.72
CA GLU A 12 13.11 -5.46 -10.50
C GLU A 12 11.71 -4.90 -10.21
N LEU A 13 11.38 -4.68 -8.94
CA LEU A 13 10.10 -4.06 -8.55
C LEU A 13 9.94 -2.67 -9.17
N ILE A 14 10.95 -1.81 -9.08
CA ILE A 14 10.91 -0.47 -9.67
C ILE A 14 10.71 -0.56 -11.19
N ILE A 15 11.42 -1.44 -11.88
CA ILE A 15 11.26 -1.66 -13.33
C ILE A 15 9.81 -2.07 -13.64
N THR A 16 9.26 -3.04 -12.93
CA THR A 16 7.88 -3.51 -13.11
C THR A 16 6.85 -2.41 -12.86
N LEU A 17 7.05 -1.56 -11.84
CA LEU A 17 6.16 -0.43 -11.58
C LEU A 17 6.22 0.62 -12.70
N THR A 18 7.39 0.83 -13.29
CA THR A 18 7.58 1.78 -14.39
C THR A 18 7.14 1.28 -15.76
N SER A 19 6.95 -0.03 -15.93
CA SER A 19 6.63 -0.63 -17.24
C SER A 19 5.14 -0.51 -17.61
N SER A 20 4.26 -0.28 -16.62
CA SER A 20 2.83 -0.09 -16.85
C SER A 20 2.37 1.28 -16.37
N PRO A 21 1.64 2.05 -17.21
CA PRO A 21 0.97 3.27 -16.79
C PRO A 21 -0.36 3.01 -16.10
N VAL A 22 -0.79 1.74 -15.97
CA VAL A 22 -2.12 1.38 -15.44
C VAL A 22 -2.02 1.17 -13.92
N PRO A 23 -2.69 1.99 -13.09
CA PRO A 23 -2.55 1.92 -11.63
C PRO A 23 -2.88 0.55 -11.03
N THR A 24 -3.87 -0.17 -11.59
CA THR A 24 -4.24 -1.50 -11.11
C THR A 24 -3.13 -2.52 -11.32
N GLN A 25 -2.38 -2.43 -12.42
CA GLN A 25 -1.22 -3.30 -12.67
C GLN A 25 -0.05 -2.98 -11.73
N GLN A 26 0.15 -1.70 -11.41
CA GLN A 26 1.14 -1.28 -10.42
C GLN A 26 0.78 -1.77 -9.01
N PHE A 27 -0.49 -1.70 -8.63
CA PHE A 27 -0.97 -2.21 -7.34
C PHE A 27 -0.82 -3.72 -7.23
N GLN A 28 -1.11 -4.45 -8.32
CA GLN A 28 -0.87 -5.90 -8.36
C GLN A 28 0.62 -6.22 -8.20
N ALA A 29 1.51 -5.51 -8.91
CA ALA A 29 2.94 -5.69 -8.74
C ALA A 29 3.41 -5.43 -7.30
N LEU A 30 2.87 -4.40 -6.63
CA LEU A 30 3.15 -4.17 -5.21
C LEU A 30 2.66 -5.33 -4.33
N ALA A 31 1.46 -5.85 -4.59
CA ALA A 31 0.89 -6.98 -3.86
C ALA A 31 1.73 -8.25 -3.99
N ASP A 32 2.24 -8.52 -5.20
CA ASP A 32 3.02 -9.72 -5.49
C ASP A 32 4.44 -9.64 -4.88
N HIS A 33 5.03 -8.44 -4.85
CA HIS A 33 6.44 -8.28 -4.51
C HIS A 33 6.73 -7.84 -3.07
N LEU A 34 5.91 -6.97 -2.46
CA LEU A 34 6.16 -6.47 -1.10
C LEU A 34 6.19 -7.56 -0.01
N PRO A 35 5.35 -8.61 -0.05
CA PRO A 35 5.35 -9.65 0.99
C PRO A 35 6.66 -10.44 1.07
N MET A 36 7.39 -10.54 -0.05
CA MET A 36 8.71 -11.18 -0.08
C MET A 36 9.79 -10.33 0.62
N LEU A 37 9.60 -9.01 0.69
CA LEU A 37 10.50 -8.07 1.36
C LEU A 37 10.12 -7.87 2.83
N PHE A 38 8.83 -7.84 3.12
CA PHE A 38 8.25 -7.57 4.44
C PHE A 38 7.09 -8.54 4.69
N PRO A 39 7.27 -9.58 5.52
CA PRO A 39 6.18 -10.48 5.85
C PRO A 39 5.06 -9.71 6.56
N CYS A 40 3.85 -9.79 6.03
CA CYS A 40 2.67 -9.15 6.58
C CYS A 40 1.42 -10.01 6.28
N ASP A 41 0.48 -10.05 7.22
CA ASP A 41 -0.80 -10.76 7.05
C ASP A 41 -1.80 -9.94 6.24
N TYR A 42 -1.62 -8.61 6.21
CA TYR A 42 -2.46 -7.67 5.48
C TYR A 42 -1.62 -6.54 4.90
N LEU A 43 -1.90 -6.17 3.65
CA LEU A 43 -1.31 -5.01 2.99
C LEU A 43 -2.41 -4.19 2.32
N GLY A 44 -2.43 -2.89 2.59
CA GLY A 44 -3.36 -1.96 1.96
C GLY A 44 -2.70 -0.63 1.59
N LEU A 45 -3.21 0.00 0.53
CA LEU A 45 -2.86 1.34 0.11
C LEU A 45 -3.97 2.31 0.54
N CYS A 46 -3.57 3.42 1.15
CA CYS A 46 -4.48 4.50 1.49
C CYS A 46 -4.30 5.64 0.49
N LEU A 47 -5.34 5.90 -0.31
CA LEU A 47 -5.32 6.88 -1.39
C LEU A 47 -6.19 8.08 -0.99
N LEU A 48 -5.61 9.27 -1.02
CA LEU A 48 -6.37 10.51 -0.81
C LEU A 48 -7.41 10.67 -1.91
N SER A 49 -8.64 11.06 -1.53
CA SER A 49 -9.66 11.39 -2.52
C SER A 49 -9.39 12.77 -3.12
N PRO A 50 -9.46 12.92 -4.45
CA PRO A 50 -9.37 14.23 -5.10
C PRO A 50 -10.67 15.03 -4.98
N ASP A 51 -11.81 14.35 -4.78
CA ASP A 51 -13.15 14.94 -4.85
C ASP A 51 -13.69 15.38 -3.48
N ALA A 52 -13.19 14.78 -2.40
CA ALA A 52 -13.67 15.02 -1.05
C ALA A 52 -12.54 14.91 -0.01
N PRO A 53 -12.63 15.63 1.12
CA PRO A 53 -11.66 15.49 2.19
C PRO A 53 -11.76 14.10 2.82
N GLY A 54 -10.76 13.27 2.58
CA GLY A 54 -10.69 11.91 3.12
C GLY A 54 -9.79 11.01 2.30
N TYR A 55 -9.87 9.71 2.58
CA TYR A 55 -9.10 8.70 1.88
C TYR A 55 -9.89 7.41 1.68
N PHE A 56 -9.52 6.65 0.65
CA PHE A 56 -9.99 5.29 0.41
C PHE A 56 -8.89 4.30 0.77
N VAL A 57 -9.31 3.13 1.25
CA VAL A 57 -8.39 2.01 1.51
C VAL A 57 -8.56 0.97 0.41
N HIS A 58 -7.47 0.67 -0.29
CA HIS A 58 -7.41 -0.37 -1.31
C HIS A 58 -6.58 -1.53 -0.78
N SER A 59 -7.20 -2.69 -0.60
CA SER A 59 -6.48 -3.89 -0.14
C SER A 59 -5.62 -4.47 -1.27
N LEU A 60 -4.36 -4.77 -0.96
CA LEU A 60 -3.43 -5.46 -1.85
C LEU A 60 -3.24 -6.93 -1.47
N LEU A 61 -3.19 -7.24 -0.18
CA LEU A 61 -3.02 -8.60 0.33
C LEU A 61 -3.87 -8.83 1.58
N GLY A 62 -4.40 -10.04 1.73
CA GLY A 62 -4.85 -10.55 3.02
C GLY A 62 -6.22 -10.10 3.50
N ALA A 63 -6.87 -9.11 2.85
CA ALA A 63 -8.29 -8.90 3.12
C ALA A 63 -9.09 -10.06 2.52
N ALA A 64 -9.77 -10.82 3.38
CA ALA A 64 -10.94 -11.57 2.94
C ALA A 64 -11.90 -10.58 2.25
N SER A 65 -12.47 -10.98 1.11
CA SER A 65 -13.40 -10.13 0.36
C SER A 65 -14.46 -9.55 1.30
N GLY A 66 -14.50 -8.21 1.43
CA GLY A 66 -15.43 -7.49 2.32
C GLY A 66 -14.92 -7.14 3.73
N ALA A 67 -13.70 -7.51 4.12
CA ALA A 67 -13.15 -7.20 5.45
C ALA A 67 -12.93 -5.70 5.69
N ILE A 68 -12.73 -4.92 4.62
CA ILE A 68 -12.54 -3.47 4.69
C ILE A 68 -13.63 -2.81 3.85
N PRO A 69 -14.46 -1.93 4.44
CA PRO A 69 -15.54 -1.29 3.71
C PRO A 69 -14.96 -0.36 2.65
N TYR A 70 -15.44 -0.51 1.42
CA TYR A 70 -15.16 0.43 0.35
C TYR A 70 -15.99 1.70 0.55
N ARG A 71 -15.43 2.64 1.32
CA ARG A 71 -16.02 3.95 1.59
C ARG A 71 -14.93 5.01 1.73
N LEU A 72 -15.34 6.26 1.69
CA LEU A 72 -14.50 7.38 2.08
C LEU A 72 -14.36 7.38 3.61
N PHE A 73 -13.13 7.35 4.09
CA PHE A 73 -12.76 7.53 5.49
C PHE A 73 -12.47 9.02 5.73
N ALA A 74 -12.86 9.54 6.90
CA ALA A 74 -12.58 10.93 7.25
C ALA A 74 -11.05 11.17 7.37
N PRO A 75 -10.56 12.40 7.14
CA PRO A 75 -9.13 12.69 7.14
C PRO A 75 -8.41 12.34 8.45
N ASP A 76 -9.11 12.38 9.58
CA ASP A 76 -8.60 12.09 10.92
C ASP A 76 -9.04 10.71 11.44
N GLU A 77 -9.71 9.91 10.59
CA GLU A 77 -10.25 8.63 10.99
C GLU A 77 -9.14 7.60 11.24
N GLY A 78 -9.13 7.03 12.44
CA GLY A 78 -8.18 5.99 12.82
C GLY A 78 -6.71 6.41 12.77
N ALA A 79 -5.84 5.41 12.90
CA ALA A 79 -4.39 5.62 12.92
C ALA A 79 -3.83 6.14 11.58
N VAL A 80 -4.43 5.69 10.47
CA VAL A 80 -4.04 6.10 9.12
C VAL A 80 -4.36 7.57 8.88
N GLY A 81 -5.58 8.01 9.18
CA GLY A 81 -5.97 9.42 9.03
C GLY A 81 -5.04 10.36 9.81
N GLN A 82 -4.71 9.99 11.05
CA GLN A 82 -3.78 10.77 11.87
C GLN A 82 -2.36 10.87 11.30
N MET A 83 -1.95 9.94 10.43
CA MET A 83 -0.61 9.85 9.85
C MET A 83 -0.52 10.34 8.40
N LEU A 84 -1.64 10.32 7.66
CA LEU A 84 -1.72 10.84 6.31
C LEU A 84 -1.20 12.29 6.27
N GLY A 85 -0.20 12.53 5.42
CA GLY A 85 0.45 13.84 5.28
C GLY A 85 1.51 14.20 6.32
N ARG A 86 1.75 13.38 7.36
CA ARG A 86 2.77 13.68 8.40
C ARG A 86 4.18 13.20 8.07
N ASN A 87 4.40 12.57 6.91
CA ASN A 87 5.67 11.96 6.46
C ASN A 87 6.40 11.19 7.59
N ARG A 88 5.62 10.41 8.35
CA ARG A 88 6.06 9.63 9.51
C ARG A 88 5.56 8.21 9.37
N THR A 89 6.36 7.25 9.85
CA THR A 89 5.94 5.86 10.01
C THR A 89 5.33 5.71 11.40
N LEU A 90 4.15 5.10 11.48
CA LEU A 90 3.54 4.71 12.75
C LEU A 90 3.68 3.19 12.89
N HIS A 91 4.21 2.77 14.03
CA HIS A 91 4.16 1.37 14.44
C HIS A 91 3.02 1.23 15.43
N VAL A 92 1.95 0.52 15.04
CA VAL A 92 0.89 0.15 15.98
C VAL A 92 1.37 -1.12 16.70
N PRO A 93 1.39 -1.16 18.05
CA PRO A 93 1.81 -2.32 18.82
C PRO A 93 0.88 -3.52 18.66
#